data_AF-A0A517U545-F1
#
_entry.id   AF-A0A517U545-F1
#
_cell.length_a   1.000
_cell.length_b   1.000
_cell.length_c   1.000
_cell.angle_alpha   90.00
_cell.angle_beta   90.00
_cell.angle_gamma   90.00
#
_symmetry.space_group_name_H-M   'P 1'
#
loop_
_entity.id
_entity.type
_entity.pdbx_description
1 polymer ?
#
loop_
_entity_poly.entity_id
_entity_poly.type
_entity_poly.pdbx_seq_one_letter_code
_entity_poly.pdbx_strand_id
1 'polypeptide(L)'
;MVGFEVIVNGERLCTAGSECVCGVGLTFSYREPELIRFNIGGIPHAGSMQHSVWKTPSVTIGDEITIRLVEITAPDTPDVVYDSNSQQGREDGC
;
A
#
# COMPACT_ATOMS: atom_id res chain seq x y z
N MET A 1 -17.13 5.49 -3.82
CA MET A 1 -15.86 5.94 -4.42
C MET A 1 -15.22 4.82 -5.21
N VAL A 2 -14.22 5.12 -6.04
CA VAL A 2 -13.39 4.09 -6.68
C VAL A 2 -12.37 3.58 -5.67
N GLY A 3 -12.15 2.26 -5.63
CA GLY A 3 -11.12 1.63 -4.81
C GLY A 3 -10.43 0.48 -5.55
N PHE A 4 -9.45 -0.11 -4.85
CA PHE A 4 -8.68 -1.26 -5.32
C PHE A 4 -9.02 -2.48 -4.47
N GLU A 5 -9.65 -3.50 -5.08
CA GLU A 5 -9.66 -4.84 -4.49
C GLU A 5 -8.33 -5.52 -4.83
N VAL A 6 -7.60 -5.91 -3.79
CA VAL A 6 -6.28 -6.52 -3.89
C VAL A 6 -6.36 -7.98 -3.49
N ILE A 7 -5.88 -8.85 -4.37
CA ILE A 7 -5.90 -10.31 -4.22
C ILE A 7 -4.48 -10.83 -4.45
N VAL A 8 -4.01 -11.70 -3.57
CA VAL A 8 -2.70 -12.35 -3.67
C VAL A 8 -2.91 -13.86 -3.71
N ASN A 9 -2.41 -14.53 -4.75
CA ASN A 9 -2.54 -15.98 -4.94
C ASN A 9 -3.99 -16.49 -4.81
N GLY A 10 -4.95 -15.70 -5.30
CA GLY A 10 -6.39 -16.00 -5.23
C GLY A 10 -7.07 -15.66 -3.90
N GLU A 11 -6.33 -15.27 -2.87
CA GLU A 11 -6.88 -14.83 -1.58
C GLU A 11 -7.06 -13.31 -1.54
N ARG A 12 -8.28 -12.85 -1.21
CA ARG A 12 -8.55 -11.41 -1.05
C ARG A 12 -7.82 -10.88 0.18
N LEU A 13 -6.90 -9.95 -0.06
CA LEU A 13 -6.12 -9.29 0.98
C LEU A 13 -6.89 -8.12 1.59
N CYS A 14 -7.30 -7.16 0.77
CA CYS A 14 -8.07 -5.99 1.23
C CYS A 14 -8.79 -5.27 0.07
N THR A 15 -9.70 -4.38 0.44
CA THR A 15 -10.20 -3.31 -0.42
C THR A 15 -9.65 -1.98 0.06
N ALA A 16 -8.71 -1.39 -0.70
CA ALA A 16 -8.11 -0.11 -0.38
C ALA A 16 -8.81 1.04 -1.10
N GLY A 17 -8.85 2.21 -0.46
CA GLY A 17 -9.47 3.41 -1.00
C GLY A 17 -9.14 4.62 -0.15
N SER A 18 -9.20 5.80 -0.76
CA SER A 18 -8.92 7.07 -0.08
C SER A 18 -9.62 8.23 -0.81
N GLU A 19 -9.99 9.29 -0.07
CA GLU A 19 -10.66 10.45 -0.66
C GLU A 19 -9.72 11.36 -1.46
N CYS A 20 -8.39 11.27 -1.27
CA CYS A 20 -7.42 12.08 -1.99
C CYS A 20 -6.54 11.24 -2.93
N VAL A 21 -5.61 10.46 -2.41
CA VAL A 21 -4.73 9.60 -3.21
C VAL A 21 -4.71 8.21 -2.62
N CYS A 22 -4.84 7.19 -3.46
CA CYS A 22 -4.62 5.79 -3.11
C CYS A 22 -3.78 5.13 -4.20
N GLY A 23 -2.85 4.29 -3.82
CA GLY A 23 -1.94 3.59 -4.72
C GLY A 23 -1.67 2.17 -4.26
N VAL A 24 -1.51 1.29 -5.24
CA VAL A 24 -1.08 -0.10 -5.07
C VAL A 24 0.08 -0.33 -6.03
N GLY A 25 1.20 -0.86 -5.55
CA GLY A 25 2.36 -1.05 -6.40
C GLY A 25 3.44 -1.95 -5.81
N LEU A 26 4.23 -2.51 -6.73
CA LEU A 26 5.44 -3.28 -6.42
C LEU A 26 6.68 -2.44 -6.71
N THR A 27 7.71 -2.60 -5.90
CA THR A 27 8.99 -1.92 -6.08
C THR A 27 10.11 -2.88 -5.73
N PHE A 28 11.16 -2.93 -6.54
CA PHE A 28 12.37 -3.68 -6.25
C PHE A 28 13.59 -2.79 -6.47
N SER A 29 14.70 -3.11 -5.80
CA SER A 29 16.00 -2.46 -6.00
C SER A 29 16.93 -3.42 -6.72
N TYR A 30 17.69 -2.95 -7.71
CA TYR A 30 18.70 -3.79 -8.37
C TYR A 30 19.82 -4.23 -7.41
N ARG A 31 20.04 -3.49 -6.31
CA ARG A 31 21.04 -3.86 -5.28
C ARG A 31 20.58 -5.02 -4.40
N GLU A 32 19.27 -5.21 -4.29
CA GLU A 32 18.60 -6.21 -3.44
C GLU A 32 17.42 -6.79 -4.24
N PRO A 33 17.69 -7.50 -5.35
CA PRO A 33 16.65 -7.94 -6.29
C PRO A 33 15.63 -8.91 -5.67
N GLU A 34 16.01 -9.59 -4.59
CA GLU A 34 15.15 -10.46 -3.79
C GLU A 34 14.19 -9.71 -2.86
N LEU A 35 14.42 -8.42 -2.60
CA LEU A 35 13.58 -7.59 -1.73
C LEU A 35 12.54 -6.81 -2.55
N ILE A 36 11.46 -7.52 -2.92
CA ILE A 36 10.29 -6.93 -3.56
C ILE A 36 9.38 -6.33 -2.48
N ARG A 37 9.22 -5.01 -2.52
CA ARG A 37 8.28 -4.28 -1.65
C ARG A 37 6.92 -4.21 -2.33
N PHE A 38 5.91 -4.75 -1.67
CA PHE A 38 4.53 -4.55 -2.03
C PHE A 38 3.92 -3.47 -1.13
N ASN A 39 3.35 -2.42 -1.74
CA ASN A 39 2.79 -1.28 -1.02
C ASN A 39 1.31 -1.09 -1.41
N ILE A 40 0.47 -0.94 -0.40
CA ILE A 40 -0.94 -0.54 -0.52
C ILE A 40 -1.13 0.62 0.45
N GLY A 41 -1.38 1.82 -0.07
CA GLY A 41 -1.47 2.98 0.80
C GLY A 41 -2.14 4.18 0.16
N GLY A 42 -2.44 5.17 0.99
CA GLY A 42 -3.11 6.39 0.55
C GLY A 42 -3.00 7.55 1.52
N ILE A 43 -3.31 8.73 1.00
CA ILE A 43 -3.42 9.98 1.74
C ILE A 43 -4.92 10.28 1.89
N PRO A 44 -5.45 10.38 3.12
CA PRO A 44 -6.90 10.38 3.38
C PRO A 44 -7.60 11.64 2.90
N HIS A 45 -6.93 12.79 2.85
CA HIS A 45 -7.49 14.05 2.36
C HIS A 45 -6.38 14.98 1.87
N ALA A 46 -6.71 15.92 0.99
CA ALA A 46 -5.74 16.87 0.45
C ALA A 46 -5.09 17.70 1.56
N GLY A 47 -3.76 17.83 1.52
CA GLY A 47 -2.98 18.51 2.55
C GLY A 47 -2.73 17.70 3.83
N SER A 48 -3.21 16.45 3.91
CA SER A 48 -2.88 15.57 5.02
C SER A 48 -1.42 15.11 4.97
N MET A 49 -0.79 15.10 6.14
CA MET A 49 0.52 14.47 6.37
C MET A 49 0.38 13.00 6.81
N GLN A 50 -0.85 12.51 6.97
CA GLN A 50 -1.13 11.14 7.38
C GLN A 50 -1.09 10.20 6.19
N HIS A 51 -0.46 9.05 6.38
CA HIS A 51 -0.44 7.94 5.43
C HIS A 51 -1.20 6.77 6.03
N SER A 52 -2.23 6.31 5.32
CA SER A 52 -2.89 5.04 5.60
C SER A 52 -2.17 3.94 4.83
N VAL A 53 -1.83 2.86 5.52
CA VAL A 53 -1.16 1.70 4.94
C VAL A 53 -1.94 0.45 5.33
N TRP A 54 -2.28 -0.34 4.32
CA TRP A 54 -2.88 -1.66 4.48
C TRP A 54 -1.77 -2.71 4.51
N LYS A 55 -2.00 -3.79 5.23
CA LYS A 55 -1.07 -4.90 5.38
C LYS A 55 -0.72 -5.46 4.01
N THR A 56 0.57 -5.51 3.74
CA THR A 56 1.12 -6.15 2.56
C THR A 56 1.94 -7.37 2.99
N PRO A 57 1.59 -8.58 2.52
CA PRO A 57 2.42 -9.75 2.76
C PRO A 57 3.75 -9.60 2.01
N SER A 58 4.77 -10.34 2.45
CA SER A 58 5.96 -10.54 1.64
C SER A 58 5.57 -11.24 0.34
N VAL A 59 6.07 -10.73 -0.79
CA VAL A 59 5.84 -11.29 -2.12
C VAL A 59 7.15 -11.79 -2.70
N THR A 60 7.08 -12.87 -3.46
CA THR A 60 8.21 -13.59 -4.02
C THR A 60 7.97 -13.91 -5.50
N ILE A 61 9.02 -14.34 -6.21
CA ILE A 61 8.91 -14.72 -7.62
C ILE A 61 7.94 -15.91 -7.75
N GLY A 62 6.93 -15.74 -8.59
CA GLY A 62 5.89 -16.75 -8.83
C GLY A 62 4.55 -16.43 -8.17
N ASP A 63 4.51 -15.48 -7.24
CA ASP A 63 3.25 -15.01 -6.67
C ASP A 63 2.41 -14.25 -7.71
N GLU A 64 1.10 -14.44 -7.68
CA GLU A 64 0.14 -13.72 -8.50
C GLU A 64 -0.50 -12.59 -7.68
N ILE A 65 -0.47 -11.38 -8.24
CA ILE A 65 -1.08 -10.20 -7.63
C ILE A 65 -2.13 -9.66 -8.60
N THR A 66 -3.38 -9.68 -8.17
CA THR A 66 -4.50 -9.13 -8.92
C THR A 66 -4.98 -7.85 -8.25
N ILE A 67 -5.06 -6.77 -9.03
CA ILE A 67 -5.63 -5.49 -8.62
C ILE A 67 -6.86 -5.23 -9.48
N ARG A 68 -8.03 -5.12 -8.86
CA ARG A 68 -9.28 -4.79 -9.54
C ARG A 68 -9.73 -3.39 -9.16
N LEU A 69 -10.17 -2.62 -10.15
CA LEU A 69 -10.89 -1.38 -9.91
C LEU A 69 -12.34 -1.72 -9.55
N VAL A 70 -12.79 -1.25 -8.39
CA VAL A 70 -14.12 -1.56 -7.85
C VAL A 70 -14.80 -0.29 -7.36
N GLU A 71 -16.14 -0.27 -7.41
CA GLU A 71 -16.94 0.73 -6.71
C GLU A 71 -17.16 0.27 -5.26
N ILE A 72 -16.90 1.16 -4.30
CA ILE A 72 -16.95 0.86 -2.87
C ILE A 72 -17.67 1.96 -2.11
N THR A 73 -18.35 1.58 -1.03
CA THR A 73 -18.95 2.53 -0.08
C THR A 73 -17.95 3.00 0.97
N ALA A 74 -17.02 2.12 1.37
CA ALA A 74 -15.92 2.39 2.30
C ALA A 74 -14.77 1.41 2.03
N PRO A 75 -13.51 1.78 2.32
CA PRO A 75 -12.39 0.86 2.23
C PRO A 75 -12.33 -0.01 3.51
N ASP A 76 -11.57 -1.09 3.45
CA ASP A 76 -11.20 -1.83 4.66
C ASP A 76 -10.38 -0.92 5.60
N THR A 77 -10.38 -1.21 6.89
CA THR A 77 -9.60 -0.42 7.87
C THR A 77 -8.09 -0.62 7.61
N PRO A 78 -7.29 0.45 7.50
CA PRO A 78 -5.84 0.32 7.35
C PRO A 78 -5.20 -0.19 8.64
N ASP A 79 -4.14 -0.98 8.51
CA ASP A 79 -3.39 -1.53 9.64
C ASP A 79 -2.54 -0.47 10.35
N VAL A 80 -2.01 0.49 9.58
CA VAL A 80 -1.19 1.57 10.12
C VAL A 80 -1.66 2.90 9.55
N VAL A 81 -1.79 3.88 10.45
CA VAL A 81 -1.92 5.29 10.09
C VAL A 81 -0.77 6.02 10.78
N TYR A 82 0.12 6.63 10.02
CA TYR A 82 1.26 7.38 10.56
C TYR A 82 1.38 8.77 9.95
N ASP A 83 1.95 9.70 10.73
CA ASP A 83 2.27 11.05 10.26
C ASP A 83 3.69 11.07 9.67
N SER A 84 3.84 11.55 8.44
CA SER A 84 5.13 11.64 7.74
C SER A 84 6.17 12.49 8.48
N ASN A 85 5.76 13.39 9.38
CA ASN A 85 6.69 14.16 10.23
C ASN A 85 7.35 13.33 11.35
N SER A 86 6.86 12.12 11.63
CA SER A 86 7.42 11.23 12.67
C SER A 86 8.64 10.41 12.21
N GLN A 87 8.99 10.46 10.91
CA GLN A 87 10.12 9.72 10.33
C GLN A 87 11.45 10.50 10.30
N GLN A 88 11.49 11.75 10.78
CA GLN A 88 12.68 12.61 10.71
C GLN A 88 13.76 12.30 11.76
N GLY A 89 14.06 11.01 11.96
CA GLY A 89 15.02 10.52 12.95
C GLY A 89 15.84 9.30 12.55
N ARG A 90 15.83 8.87 11.28
CA ARG A 90 16.78 7.85 10.77
C ARG A 90 17.41 8.32 9.47
N GLU A 91 18.38 9.21 9.61
CA GLU A 91 19.48 9.27 8.65
C GLU A 91 20.43 8.13 8.98
N ASP A 92 20.41 7.05 8.20
CA ASP A 92 21.53 6.13 8.12
C ASP A 92 21.87 5.91 6.64
N GLY A 93 22.97 6.54 6.23
CA GLY A 93 23.97 6.07 5.27
C GLY A 93 23.52 5.53 3.91
N CYS A 94 23.88 6.25 2.85
CA CYS A 94 24.21 5.66 1.54
C CYS A 94 25.56 4.94 1.60
#